data_AF-A0A258BBP3-F1
#
_entry.id   AF-A0A258BBP3-F1
#
_cell.length_a   1.000
_cell.length_b   1.000
_cell.length_c   1.000
_cell.angle_alpha   90.00
_cell.angle_beta   90.00
_cell.angle_gamma   90.00
#
_symmetry.space_group_name_H-M   'P 1'
#
loop_
_entity.id
_entity.type
_entity.pdbx_description
1 polymer ?
#
loop_
_entity_poly.entity_id
_entity_poly.type
_entity_poly.pdbx_seq_one_letter_code
_entity_poly.pdbx_strand_id
1 'polypeptide(L)'
;MKLQALTPLDMDMRDAASAASASPVVDSLKSSLYMRIVFGGMLALFLFFTFASPLGYILPATVAGFLCIGMWRHVGVILGPVIALGLALIWILYRASIPEGADFSEYKTYEKLVWLKACLQAVFYVPVVIAGFRLSLPDAQSLMKGFMWGALFLAVLALFEALTQARIYMALAEALGMPIRPDLAVVKISLMSYGLMMIYWPMMLYFNQTGANLPRVLLTASVAIAPFFTGANAPTLALVASVIIFFVARRWLTLRGVGIEKYIAISVYGLILGFPLLIKFAHEQGWLTALKTNLPPSWLARVEIWEYAANRLFEKPLMGWGFDTSRMFGPHIPLHPHNMPVQAALELGY
;
A
#
# COMPACT_ATOMS: atom_id res chain seq x y z
N MET A 1 -26.41 -18.06 51.19
CA MET A 1 -27.60 -17.23 51.46
C MET A 1 -28.11 -16.72 50.11
N LYS A 2 -29.33 -17.13 49.76
CA LYS A 2 -30.18 -16.78 48.59
C LYS A 2 -29.71 -17.13 47.17
N LEU A 3 -30.25 -18.27 46.72
CA LEU A 3 -30.68 -18.52 45.34
C LEU A 3 -31.61 -17.38 44.84
N GLN A 4 -31.50 -17.05 43.56
CA GLN A 4 -32.61 -16.48 42.79
C GLN A 4 -32.89 -17.38 41.58
N ALA A 5 -34.15 -17.81 41.50
CA ALA A 5 -34.72 -18.67 40.49
C ALA A 5 -35.01 -17.90 39.20
N LEU A 6 -34.74 -18.53 38.05
CA LEU A 6 -35.27 -18.11 36.75
C LEU A 6 -36.54 -18.91 36.46
N THR A 7 -37.60 -18.19 36.10
CA THR A 7 -38.93 -18.68 35.75
C THR A 7 -39.00 -19.23 34.31
N PRO A 8 -39.98 -20.10 34.01
CA PRO A 8 -40.04 -20.85 32.76
C PRO A 8 -40.64 -20.01 31.63
N LEU A 9 -39.89 -19.90 30.53
CA LEU A 9 -40.37 -19.42 29.23
C LEU A 9 -40.13 -20.54 28.21
N ASP A 10 -40.71 -21.71 28.51
CA ASP A 10 -40.91 -22.82 27.57
C ASP A 10 -42.13 -22.49 26.69
N MET A 11 -41.98 -21.47 25.86
CA MET A 11 -42.94 -21.19 24.80
C MET A 11 -42.17 -21.03 23.48
N ASP A 12 -42.24 -22.11 22.71
CA ASP A 12 -42.29 -22.08 21.25
C ASP A 12 -40.98 -22.03 20.45
N MET A 13 -40.06 -22.96 20.73
CA MET A 13 -38.90 -23.24 19.85
C MET A 13 -39.11 -24.39 18.85
N ARG A 14 -40.29 -25.02 18.82
CA ARG A 14 -40.56 -26.12 17.86
C ARG A 14 -41.09 -25.64 16.52
N ASP A 15 -41.75 -24.49 16.47
CA ASP A 15 -42.34 -23.97 15.23
C ASP A 15 -41.40 -23.04 14.43
N ALA A 16 -40.29 -22.57 15.02
CA ALA A 16 -39.24 -21.83 14.31
C ALA A 16 -38.27 -22.73 13.50
N ALA A 17 -38.30 -24.05 13.72
CA ALA A 17 -37.36 -24.99 13.11
C ALA A 17 -37.81 -25.52 11.73
N SER A 18 -39.08 -25.32 11.33
CA SER A 18 -39.63 -25.89 10.10
C SER A 18 -39.57 -24.96 8.88
N ALA A 19 -39.24 -23.68 9.05
CA ALA A 19 -39.18 -22.68 7.97
C ALA A 19 -37.77 -22.41 7.39
N ALA A 20 -36.73 -23.10 7.88
CA ALA A 20 -35.33 -22.88 7.47
C ALA A 20 -34.76 -23.99 6.56
N SER A 21 -35.58 -24.57 5.67
CA SER A 21 -35.20 -25.71 4.82
C SER A 21 -34.49 -25.34 3.50
N ALA A 22 -34.08 -24.07 3.32
CA ALA A 22 -33.01 -23.74 2.38
C ALA A 22 -31.68 -23.78 3.14
N SER A 23 -31.01 -24.93 3.10
CA SER A 23 -29.75 -25.22 3.81
C SER A 23 -28.70 -24.10 3.66
N PRO A 24 -28.41 -23.30 4.71
CA PRO A 24 -27.34 -22.29 4.68
C PRO A 24 -25.94 -22.92 4.65
N VAL A 25 -25.84 -24.23 4.84
CA VAL A 25 -24.56 -24.95 4.94
C VAL A 25 -23.93 -25.14 3.55
N VAL A 26 -24.72 -25.38 2.51
CA VAL A 26 -24.20 -25.64 1.15
C VAL A 26 -23.70 -24.34 0.48
N ASP A 27 -24.34 -23.21 0.76
CA ASP A 27 -23.86 -21.88 0.32
C ASP A 27 -22.61 -21.41 1.09
N SER A 28 -22.44 -21.86 2.34
CA SER A 28 -21.26 -21.53 3.15
C SER A 28 -19.98 -22.25 2.69
N LEU A 29 -20.08 -23.48 2.18
CA LEU A 29 -18.93 -24.28 1.78
C LEU A 29 -18.38 -23.88 0.40
N LYS A 30 -19.26 -23.61 -0.58
CA LYS A 30 -18.85 -23.14 -1.92
C LYS A 30 -18.20 -21.75 -1.87
N SER A 31 -18.65 -20.90 -0.95
CA SER A 31 -18.06 -19.57 -0.75
C SER A 31 -16.67 -19.62 -0.09
N SER A 32 -16.41 -20.57 0.80
CA SER A 32 -15.08 -20.75 1.44
C SER A 32 -14.00 -21.17 0.43
N LEU A 33 -14.23 -22.22 -0.37
CA LEU A 33 -13.21 -22.69 -1.32
C LEU A 33 -12.92 -21.65 -2.41
N TYR A 34 -13.96 -21.01 -2.96
CA TYR A 34 -13.81 -19.96 -3.96
C TYR A 34 -12.96 -18.81 -3.44
N MET A 35 -13.30 -18.27 -2.25
CA MET A 35 -12.53 -17.17 -1.65
C MET A 35 -11.09 -17.59 -1.36
N ARG A 36 -10.86 -18.82 -0.91
CA ARG A 36 -9.50 -19.34 -0.71
C ARG A 36 -8.69 -19.39 -2.02
N ILE A 37 -9.30 -19.78 -3.14
CA ILE A 37 -8.64 -19.76 -4.45
C ILE A 37 -8.31 -18.33 -4.88
N VAL A 38 -9.27 -17.41 -4.76
CA VAL A 38 -9.07 -15.99 -5.15
C VAL A 38 -7.95 -15.35 -4.33
N PHE A 39 -7.98 -15.48 -3.00
CA PHE A 39 -6.93 -14.93 -2.14
C PHE A 39 -5.60 -15.65 -2.31
N GLY A 40 -5.61 -16.98 -2.49
CA GLY A 40 -4.40 -17.75 -2.78
C GLY A 40 -3.71 -17.26 -4.05
N GLY A 41 -4.48 -17.05 -5.12
CA GLY A 41 -4.00 -16.47 -6.38
C GLY A 41 -3.49 -15.04 -6.20
N MET A 42 -4.24 -14.18 -5.49
CA MET A 42 -3.81 -12.80 -5.21
C MET A 42 -2.47 -12.75 -4.47
N LEU A 43 -2.32 -13.55 -3.41
CA LEU A 43 -1.11 -13.61 -2.60
C LEU A 43 0.07 -14.20 -3.38
N ALA A 44 -0.16 -15.24 -4.19
CA ALA A 44 0.86 -15.82 -5.07
C ALA A 44 1.33 -14.80 -6.12
N LEU A 45 0.40 -14.08 -6.75
CA LEU A 45 0.74 -13.04 -7.72
C LEU A 45 1.46 -11.86 -7.05
N PHE A 46 1.07 -11.46 -5.84
CA PHE A 46 1.81 -10.45 -5.07
C PHE A 46 3.28 -10.86 -4.87
N LEU A 47 3.52 -12.11 -4.47
CA LEU A 47 4.88 -12.63 -4.30
C LEU A 47 5.65 -12.66 -5.63
N PHE A 48 5.01 -13.13 -6.69
CA PHE A 48 5.59 -13.14 -8.03
C PHE A 48 5.98 -11.73 -8.50
N PHE A 49 5.06 -10.76 -8.41
CA PHE A 49 5.31 -9.39 -8.83
C PHE A 49 6.33 -8.67 -7.95
N THR A 50 6.50 -9.09 -6.70
CA THR A 50 7.57 -8.56 -5.85
C THR A 50 8.96 -8.79 -6.44
N PHE A 51 9.16 -9.88 -7.19
CA PHE A 51 10.40 -10.17 -7.89
C PHE A 51 10.36 -9.78 -9.38
N ALA A 52 9.36 -10.27 -10.11
CA ALA A 52 9.36 -10.26 -11.57
C ALA A 52 8.96 -8.91 -12.18
N SER A 53 8.02 -8.19 -11.57
CA SER A 53 7.57 -6.88 -12.06
C SER A 53 6.98 -6.07 -10.91
N PRO A 54 7.82 -5.31 -10.20
CA PRO A 54 7.43 -4.57 -8.99
C PRO A 54 6.47 -3.40 -9.23
N LEU A 55 6.05 -3.13 -10.47
CA LEU A 55 4.95 -2.22 -10.77
C LEU A 55 3.61 -2.96 -10.95
N GLY A 56 3.63 -4.29 -10.93
CA GLY A 56 2.48 -5.15 -11.16
C GLY A 56 1.55 -5.32 -9.95
N TYR A 57 1.85 -4.75 -8.78
CA TYR A 57 1.08 -4.94 -7.54
C TYR A 57 -0.40 -4.56 -7.63
N ILE A 58 -0.73 -3.66 -8.56
CA ILE A 58 -2.11 -3.23 -8.79
C ILE A 58 -2.94 -4.39 -9.34
N LEU A 59 -2.36 -5.22 -10.21
CA LEU A 59 -3.07 -6.26 -10.96
C LEU A 59 -3.62 -7.38 -10.05
N PRO A 60 -2.87 -7.96 -9.09
CA PRO A 60 -3.41 -8.96 -8.16
C PRO A 60 -4.68 -8.49 -7.45
N ALA A 61 -4.65 -7.28 -6.90
CA ALA A 61 -5.78 -6.72 -6.16
C ALA A 61 -6.97 -6.41 -7.10
N THR A 62 -6.70 -5.92 -8.31
CA THR A 62 -7.75 -5.64 -9.30
C THR A 62 -8.44 -6.93 -9.76
N VAL A 63 -7.68 -7.98 -10.10
CA VAL A 63 -8.23 -9.27 -10.53
C VAL A 63 -9.01 -9.93 -9.40
N ALA A 64 -8.44 -9.97 -8.18
CA ALA A 64 -9.16 -10.46 -7.01
C ALA A 64 -10.45 -9.68 -6.75
N GLY A 65 -10.41 -8.36 -6.93
CA GLY A 65 -11.55 -7.47 -6.74
C GLY A 65 -12.67 -7.69 -7.73
N PHE A 66 -12.31 -7.87 -9.00
CA PHE A 66 -13.26 -8.25 -10.03
C PHE A 66 -13.92 -9.61 -9.72
N LEU A 67 -13.12 -10.62 -9.32
CA LEU A 67 -13.63 -11.93 -8.91
C LEU A 67 -14.49 -11.86 -7.64
N CYS A 68 -14.27 -10.87 -6.78
CA CYS A 68 -15.05 -10.64 -5.58
C CYS A 68 -16.20 -9.63 -5.78
N ILE A 69 -16.49 -9.14 -6.99
CA ILE A 69 -17.40 -7.99 -7.21
C ILE A 69 -18.78 -8.15 -6.55
N GLY A 70 -19.30 -9.38 -6.45
CA GLY A 70 -20.55 -9.68 -5.75
C GLY A 70 -20.56 -9.32 -4.26
N MET A 71 -19.40 -9.05 -3.65
CA MET A 71 -19.27 -8.63 -2.25
C MET A 71 -19.73 -7.20 -1.99
N TRP A 72 -19.99 -6.39 -3.03
CA TRP A 72 -20.60 -5.07 -2.89
C TRP A 72 -21.95 -5.11 -2.14
N ARG A 73 -22.69 -6.21 -2.22
CA ARG A 73 -23.92 -6.42 -1.43
C ARG A 73 -23.70 -6.38 0.09
N HIS A 74 -22.45 -6.47 0.55
CA HIS A 74 -22.05 -6.42 1.95
C HIS A 74 -21.26 -5.15 2.30
N VAL A 75 -21.36 -4.09 1.49
CA VAL A 75 -20.65 -2.81 1.70
C VAL A 75 -20.92 -2.19 3.08
N GLY A 76 -22.08 -2.49 3.68
CA GLY A 76 -22.45 -2.06 5.03
C GLY A 76 -21.39 -2.35 6.11
N VAL A 77 -20.56 -3.39 5.92
CA VAL A 77 -19.46 -3.74 6.85
C VAL A 77 -18.38 -2.65 6.92
N ILE A 78 -18.18 -1.89 5.84
CA ILE A 78 -17.13 -0.86 5.72
C ILE A 78 -17.68 0.44 5.11
N LEU A 79 -18.95 0.76 5.40
CA LEU A 79 -19.65 1.88 4.76
C LEU A 79 -18.93 3.22 4.95
N GLY A 80 -18.41 3.50 6.15
CA GLY A 80 -17.67 4.73 6.45
C GLY A 80 -16.48 4.95 5.52
N PRO A 81 -15.50 4.01 5.46
CA PRO A 81 -14.40 4.07 4.50
C PRO A 81 -14.83 4.20 3.03
N VAL A 82 -15.92 3.52 2.63
CA VAL A 82 -16.44 3.59 1.27
C VAL A 82 -17.03 4.97 0.94
N ILE A 83 -17.72 5.61 1.88
CA ILE A 83 -18.21 6.98 1.72
C ILE A 83 -17.02 7.94 1.58
N ALA A 84 -16.00 7.82 2.44
CA ALA A 84 -14.80 8.65 2.35
C ALA A 84 -14.08 8.48 1.00
N LEU A 85 -13.98 7.24 0.50
CA LEU A 85 -13.43 6.95 -0.83
C LEU A 85 -14.29 7.56 -1.94
N GLY A 86 -15.61 7.46 -1.85
CA GLY A 86 -16.54 8.06 -2.82
C GLY A 86 -16.38 9.58 -2.89
N LEU A 87 -16.27 10.26 -1.75
CA LEU A 87 -16.00 11.70 -1.69
C LEU A 87 -14.65 12.05 -2.33
N ALA A 88 -13.60 11.27 -2.06
CA ALA A 88 -12.29 11.46 -2.68
C ALA A 88 -12.34 11.27 -4.21
N LEU A 89 -13.10 10.30 -4.71
CA LEU A 89 -13.27 10.09 -6.15
C LEU A 89 -14.05 11.22 -6.81
N ILE A 90 -15.10 11.73 -6.16
CA ILE A 90 -15.85 12.90 -6.65
C ILE A 90 -14.91 14.09 -6.77
N TRP A 91 -14.06 14.31 -5.77
CA TRP A 91 -13.04 15.35 -5.80
C TRP A 91 -12.04 15.15 -6.95
N ILE A 92 -11.50 13.94 -7.11
CA ILE A 92 -10.59 13.60 -8.22
C ILE A 92 -11.26 13.84 -9.58
N LEU A 93 -12.50 13.42 -9.77
CA LEU A 93 -13.25 13.62 -11.02
C LEU A 93 -13.47 15.10 -11.32
N TYR A 94 -13.84 15.88 -10.30
CA TYR A 94 -13.96 17.32 -10.42
C TYR A 94 -12.62 18.00 -10.78
N ARG A 95 -11.51 17.54 -10.20
CA ARG A 95 -10.17 18.09 -10.51
C ARG A 95 -9.60 17.57 -11.83
N ALA A 96 -10.02 16.41 -12.31
CA ALA A 96 -9.61 15.85 -13.59
C ALA A 96 -10.28 16.54 -14.79
N SER A 97 -11.42 17.22 -14.59
CA SER A 97 -12.16 17.93 -15.65
C SER A 97 -11.72 19.38 -15.86
N ILE A 98 -10.85 19.92 -14.99
CA ILE A 98 -10.32 21.29 -15.08
C ILE A 98 -8.78 21.33 -15.02
N PRO A 99 -8.02 20.63 -15.88
CA PRO A 99 -6.58 20.89 -15.98
C PRO A 99 -6.35 22.23 -16.68
N GLU A 100 -5.85 23.21 -15.95
CA GLU A 100 -5.47 24.50 -16.51
C GLU A 100 -4.04 24.44 -17.08
N GLY A 101 -3.87 24.82 -18.35
CA GLY A 101 -2.56 24.86 -19.01
C GLY A 101 -2.04 23.50 -19.48
N ALA A 102 -2.87 22.46 -19.49
CA ALA A 102 -2.49 21.13 -19.94
C ALA A 102 -2.67 20.96 -21.46
N ASP A 103 -1.64 20.44 -22.13
CA ASP A 103 -1.77 19.92 -23.48
C ASP A 103 -2.41 18.52 -23.44
N PHE A 104 -3.68 18.43 -23.83
CA PHE A 104 -4.40 17.15 -23.88
C PHE A 104 -4.10 16.30 -25.12
N SER A 105 -3.24 16.78 -26.02
CA SER A 105 -2.86 16.07 -27.24
C SER A 105 -2.29 14.67 -26.95
N GLU A 106 -1.77 14.44 -25.74
CA GLU A 106 -1.26 13.15 -25.31
C GLU A 106 -2.33 12.16 -24.85
N TYR A 107 -3.54 12.58 -24.42
CA TYR A 107 -4.59 11.71 -23.85
C TYR A 107 -5.54 11.11 -24.90
N LYS A 108 -5.02 10.76 -26.08
CA LYS A 108 -5.83 10.22 -27.20
C LYS A 108 -6.38 8.80 -26.98
N THR A 109 -6.02 8.15 -25.87
CA THR A 109 -6.41 6.76 -25.58
C THR A 109 -6.90 6.62 -24.13
N TYR A 110 -7.95 5.82 -23.92
CA TYR A 110 -8.53 5.54 -22.60
C TYR A 110 -7.50 5.00 -21.60
N GLU A 111 -6.45 4.34 -22.08
CA GLU A 111 -5.34 3.86 -21.26
C GLU A 111 -4.62 5.00 -20.53
N LYS A 112 -4.61 6.22 -21.06
CA LYS A 112 -3.94 7.35 -20.42
C LYS A 112 -4.82 8.07 -19.40
N LEU A 113 -6.10 7.72 -19.27
CA LEU A 113 -7.02 8.35 -18.32
C LEU A 113 -6.78 7.82 -16.89
N VAL A 114 -5.91 8.49 -16.14
CA VAL A 114 -5.55 8.08 -14.77
C VAL A 114 -6.74 8.14 -13.81
N TRP A 115 -7.64 9.11 -13.97
CA TRP A 115 -8.86 9.21 -13.14
C TRP A 115 -9.76 7.99 -13.32
N LEU A 116 -9.86 7.47 -14.55
CA LEU A 116 -10.66 6.29 -14.85
C LEU A 116 -10.05 5.06 -14.18
N LYS A 117 -8.72 4.93 -14.25
CA LYS A 117 -7.99 3.87 -13.54
C LYS A 117 -8.21 3.95 -12.03
N ALA A 118 -8.16 5.14 -11.44
CA ALA A 118 -8.42 5.34 -10.01
C ALA A 118 -9.85 4.94 -9.62
N CYS A 119 -10.87 5.35 -10.39
CA CYS A 119 -12.25 4.95 -10.18
C CYS A 119 -12.43 3.43 -10.28
N LEU A 120 -11.87 2.80 -11.31
CA LEU A 120 -11.94 1.34 -11.48
C LEU A 120 -11.23 0.61 -10.34
N GLN A 121 -10.07 1.10 -9.90
CA GLN A 121 -9.35 0.52 -8.75
C GLN A 121 -10.21 0.58 -7.47
N ALA A 122 -10.87 1.72 -7.20
CA ALA A 122 -11.78 1.83 -6.07
C ALA A 122 -12.96 0.84 -6.15
N VAL A 123 -13.54 0.68 -7.34
CA VAL A 123 -14.65 -0.28 -7.58
C VAL A 123 -14.22 -1.71 -7.31
N PHE A 124 -12.98 -2.09 -7.64
CA PHE A 124 -12.49 -3.45 -7.47
C PHE A 124 -11.88 -3.71 -6.09
N TYR A 125 -11.21 -2.74 -5.46
CA TYR A 125 -10.50 -2.96 -4.20
C TYR A 125 -11.46 -3.13 -3.01
N VAL A 126 -12.57 -2.39 -2.99
CA VAL A 126 -13.58 -2.48 -1.92
C VAL A 126 -14.11 -3.91 -1.75
N PRO A 127 -14.53 -4.63 -2.81
CA PRO A 127 -14.90 -6.04 -2.73
C PRO A 127 -13.86 -6.98 -2.14
N VAL A 128 -12.56 -6.79 -2.46
CA VAL A 128 -11.48 -7.62 -1.88
C VAL A 128 -11.40 -7.42 -0.38
N VAL A 129 -11.47 -6.16 0.07
CA VAL A 129 -11.42 -5.84 1.50
C VAL A 129 -12.60 -6.49 2.22
N ILE A 130 -13.81 -6.37 1.68
CA ILE A 130 -15.02 -7.01 2.24
C ILE A 130 -14.87 -8.53 2.26
N ALA A 131 -14.39 -9.14 1.17
CA ALA A 131 -14.15 -10.57 1.09
C ALA A 131 -13.15 -11.03 2.15
N GLY A 132 -12.10 -10.25 2.39
CA GLY A 132 -11.08 -10.53 3.41
C GLY A 132 -11.65 -10.55 4.82
N PHE A 133 -12.54 -9.62 5.17
CA PHE A 133 -13.25 -9.61 6.45
C PHE A 133 -14.20 -10.80 6.65
N ARG A 134 -14.54 -11.51 5.57
CA ARG A 134 -15.45 -12.67 5.61
C ARG A 134 -14.73 -14.01 5.43
N LEU A 135 -13.41 -14.02 5.29
CA LEU A 135 -12.65 -15.27 5.28
C LEU A 135 -12.80 -16.00 6.62
N SER A 136 -13.01 -17.31 6.55
CA SER A 136 -13.00 -18.14 7.75
C SER A 136 -11.61 -18.12 8.39
N LEU A 137 -11.52 -18.18 9.72
CA LEU A 137 -10.25 -18.21 10.42
C LEU A 137 -9.33 -19.37 9.93
N PRO A 138 -9.83 -20.61 9.73
CA PRO A 138 -9.01 -21.69 9.18
C PRO A 138 -8.46 -21.41 7.78
N ASP A 139 -9.28 -20.82 6.89
CA ASP A 139 -8.84 -20.47 5.54
C ASP A 139 -7.78 -19.36 5.57
N ALA A 140 -8.02 -18.31 6.36
CA ALA A 140 -7.07 -17.21 6.54
C ALA A 140 -5.72 -17.71 7.11
N GLN A 141 -5.74 -18.60 8.10
CA GLN A 141 -4.53 -19.22 8.64
C GLN A 141 -3.79 -20.07 7.61
N SER A 142 -4.51 -20.86 6.81
CA SER A 142 -3.90 -21.66 5.75
C SER A 142 -3.26 -20.79 4.67
N LEU A 143 -3.96 -19.73 4.23
CA LEU A 143 -3.45 -18.76 3.26
C LEU A 143 -2.20 -18.05 3.79
N MET A 144 -2.24 -17.59 5.05
CA MET A 144 -1.10 -16.95 5.69
C MET A 144 0.11 -17.88 5.78
N LYS A 145 -0.09 -19.16 6.09
CA LYS A 145 1.01 -20.15 6.11
C LYS A 145 1.65 -20.32 4.74
N GLY A 146 0.85 -20.38 3.67
CA GLY A 146 1.36 -20.45 2.30
C GLY A 146 2.11 -19.18 1.91
N PHE A 147 1.51 -18.03 2.19
CA PHE A 147 2.11 -16.72 1.96
C PHE A 147 3.44 -16.54 2.70
N MET A 148 3.53 -17.05 3.92
CA MET A 148 4.73 -17.01 4.74
C MET A 148 5.91 -17.70 4.07
N TRP A 149 5.72 -18.91 3.55
CA TRP A 149 6.79 -19.62 2.85
C TRP A 149 7.24 -18.89 1.60
N GLY A 150 6.30 -18.29 0.86
CA GLY A 150 6.63 -17.46 -0.29
C GLY A 150 7.40 -16.19 0.08
N ALA A 151 6.98 -15.49 1.14
CA ALA A 151 7.67 -14.30 1.64
C ALA A 151 9.08 -14.65 2.16
N LEU A 152 9.24 -15.81 2.80
CA LEU A 152 10.54 -16.30 3.25
C LEU A 152 11.46 -16.62 2.07
N PHE A 153 10.94 -17.28 1.04
CA PHE A 153 11.66 -17.52 -0.20
C PHE A 153 12.13 -16.20 -0.82
N LEU A 154 11.24 -15.20 -0.92
CA LEU A 154 11.59 -13.87 -1.42
C LEU A 154 12.64 -13.17 -0.55
N ALA A 155 12.59 -13.32 0.78
CA ALA A 155 13.59 -12.74 1.67
C ALA A 155 14.98 -13.33 1.42
N VAL A 156 15.07 -14.65 1.25
CA VAL A 156 16.32 -15.34 0.89
C VAL A 156 16.79 -14.91 -0.50
N LEU A 157 15.88 -14.86 -1.48
CA LEU A 157 16.19 -14.42 -2.84
C LEU A 157 16.67 -12.97 -2.87
N ALA A 158 16.04 -12.06 -2.12
CA ALA A 158 16.44 -10.65 -2.03
C ALA A 158 17.86 -10.50 -1.47
N LEU A 159 18.20 -11.26 -0.42
CA LEU A 159 19.55 -11.27 0.13
C LEU A 159 20.57 -11.82 -0.88
N PHE A 160 20.24 -12.92 -1.55
CA PHE A 160 21.12 -13.52 -2.56
C PHE A 160 21.35 -12.56 -3.75
N GLU A 161 20.29 -11.99 -4.30
CA GLU A 161 20.36 -11.06 -5.43
C GLU A 161 21.12 -9.78 -5.06
N ALA A 162 20.93 -9.27 -3.83
CA ALA A 162 21.70 -8.12 -3.34
C ALA A 162 23.20 -8.43 -3.24
N LEU A 163 23.58 -9.60 -2.71
CA LEU A 163 24.98 -10.03 -2.59
C LEU A 163 25.62 -10.32 -3.95
N THR A 164 24.85 -10.85 -4.89
CA THR A 164 25.34 -11.22 -6.24
C THR A 164 25.13 -10.14 -7.29
N GLN A 165 24.63 -8.97 -6.89
CA GLN A 165 24.36 -7.83 -7.78
C GLN A 165 23.41 -8.20 -8.94
N ALA A 166 22.23 -8.75 -8.58
CA ALA A 166 21.12 -9.10 -9.48
C ALA A 166 21.41 -10.23 -10.48
N ARG A 167 22.25 -11.21 -10.11
CA ARG A 167 22.68 -12.29 -11.01
C ARG A 167 21.54 -13.14 -11.54
N ILE A 168 20.59 -13.56 -10.70
CA ILE A 168 19.48 -14.42 -11.17
C ILE A 168 18.55 -13.60 -12.06
N TYR A 169 18.25 -12.37 -11.66
CA TYR A 169 17.43 -11.44 -12.43
C TYR A 169 18.00 -11.18 -13.83
N MET A 170 19.31 -10.92 -13.93
CA MET A 170 19.99 -10.72 -15.23
C MET A 170 19.95 -11.98 -16.08
N ALA A 171 20.24 -13.16 -15.51
CA ALA A 171 20.18 -14.43 -16.23
C ALA A 171 18.77 -14.73 -16.75
N LEU A 172 17.74 -14.43 -15.96
CA LEU A 172 16.35 -14.56 -16.38
C LEU A 172 16.00 -13.56 -17.50
N ALA A 173 16.44 -12.32 -17.37
CA ALA A 173 16.21 -11.29 -18.38
C ALA A 173 16.88 -11.66 -19.73
N GLU A 174 18.10 -12.20 -19.69
CA GLU A 174 18.80 -12.73 -20.85
C GLU A 174 18.07 -13.94 -21.47
N ALA A 175 17.64 -14.90 -20.65
CA ALA A 175 16.88 -16.06 -21.10
C ALA A 175 15.54 -15.70 -21.75
N LEU A 176 14.95 -14.56 -21.37
CA LEU A 176 13.72 -14.01 -21.95
C LEU A 176 13.99 -13.12 -23.18
N GLY A 177 15.24 -13.00 -23.64
CA GLY A 177 15.60 -12.17 -24.79
C GLY A 177 15.54 -10.66 -24.51
N MET A 178 15.58 -10.25 -23.24
CA MET A 178 15.51 -8.86 -22.80
C MET A 178 16.70 -8.52 -21.89
N PRO A 179 17.95 -8.56 -22.40
CA PRO A 179 19.13 -8.30 -21.58
C PRO A 179 19.03 -6.91 -20.95
N ILE A 180 19.35 -6.85 -19.65
CA ILE A 180 19.29 -5.62 -18.86
C ILE A 180 20.69 -5.23 -18.41
N ARG A 181 20.95 -3.92 -18.36
CA ARG A 181 22.21 -3.42 -17.80
C ARG A 181 22.32 -3.76 -16.30
N PRO A 182 23.53 -4.13 -15.80
CA PRO A 182 23.70 -4.53 -14.40
C PRO A 182 23.26 -3.47 -13.38
N ASP A 183 23.54 -2.20 -13.64
CA ASP A 183 23.14 -1.10 -12.74
C ASP A 183 21.62 -0.95 -12.63
N LEU A 184 20.90 -1.12 -13.74
CA LEU A 184 19.44 -1.11 -13.74
C LEU A 184 18.85 -2.37 -13.09
N ALA A 185 19.49 -3.52 -13.25
CA ALA A 185 19.07 -4.77 -12.63
C ALA A 185 19.09 -4.65 -11.10
N VAL A 186 20.15 -4.08 -10.53
CA VAL A 186 20.28 -3.83 -9.08
C VAL A 186 19.14 -2.92 -8.57
N VAL A 187 18.81 -1.87 -9.31
CA VAL A 187 17.69 -0.99 -8.97
C VAL A 187 16.36 -1.74 -9.00
N LYS A 188 16.14 -2.62 -10.00
CA LYS A 188 14.90 -3.41 -10.12
C LYS A 188 14.73 -4.41 -8.97
N ILE A 189 15.77 -5.18 -8.63
CA ILE A 189 15.68 -6.15 -7.53
C ILE A 189 15.51 -5.46 -6.17
N SER A 190 15.98 -4.22 -6.01
CA SER A 190 15.83 -3.47 -4.76
C SER A 190 14.36 -3.28 -4.35
N LEU A 191 13.45 -3.30 -5.33
CA LEU A 191 12.01 -3.18 -5.12
C LEU A 191 11.43 -4.36 -4.33
N MET A 192 12.10 -5.52 -4.33
CA MET A 192 11.74 -6.63 -3.46
C MET A 192 11.76 -6.23 -1.98
N SER A 193 12.78 -5.47 -1.55
CA SER A 193 12.89 -5.01 -0.16
C SER A 193 11.75 -4.07 0.23
N TYR A 194 11.18 -3.31 -0.73
CA TYR A 194 9.99 -2.51 -0.47
C TYR A 194 8.76 -3.39 -0.27
N GLY A 195 8.55 -4.39 -1.14
CA GLY A 195 7.46 -5.36 -0.99
C GLY A 195 7.53 -6.12 0.33
N LEU A 196 8.72 -6.59 0.72
CA LEU A 196 8.97 -7.27 1.99
C LEU A 196 8.76 -6.34 3.20
N MET A 197 9.15 -5.07 3.09
CA MET A 197 8.90 -4.07 4.14
C MET A 197 7.40 -3.82 4.36
N MET A 198 6.60 -3.77 3.29
CA MET A 198 5.14 -3.58 3.39
C MET A 198 4.46 -4.69 4.19
N ILE A 199 4.97 -5.91 4.12
CA ILE A 199 4.43 -7.07 4.86
C ILE A 199 5.17 -7.37 6.16
N TYR A 200 6.19 -6.58 6.52
CA TYR A 200 7.09 -6.88 7.63
C TYR A 200 6.36 -7.12 8.95
N TRP A 201 5.54 -6.17 9.40
CA TRP A 201 4.86 -6.26 10.70
C TRP A 201 3.79 -7.38 10.75
N PRO A 202 2.89 -7.53 9.75
CA PRO A 202 1.99 -8.69 9.71
C PRO A 202 2.73 -10.03 9.80
N MET A 203 3.85 -10.16 9.10
CA MET A 203 4.69 -11.35 9.13
C MET A 203 5.36 -11.57 10.49
N MET A 204 5.90 -10.52 11.11
CA MET A 204 6.48 -10.60 12.46
C MET A 204 5.46 -11.04 13.51
N LEU A 205 4.23 -10.56 13.43
CA LEU A 205 3.14 -10.99 14.31
C LEU A 205 2.83 -12.48 14.13
N TYR A 206 2.74 -12.95 12.88
CA TYR A 206 2.54 -14.36 12.57
C TYR A 206 3.69 -15.25 13.08
N PHE A 207 4.94 -14.82 12.88
CA PHE A 207 6.11 -15.55 13.38
C PHE A 207 6.19 -15.59 14.91
N ASN A 208 5.73 -14.53 15.58
CA ASN A 208 5.67 -14.50 17.03
C ASN A 208 4.66 -15.53 17.58
N GLN A 209 3.52 -15.70 16.90
CA GLN A 209 2.51 -16.70 17.28
C GLN A 209 3.00 -18.13 17.06
N THR A 210 3.81 -18.36 16.03
CA THR A 210 4.33 -19.70 15.67
C THR A 210 5.66 -20.06 16.32
N GLY A 211 6.33 -19.10 16.99
CA GLY A 211 7.64 -19.31 17.61
C GLY A 211 8.81 -19.43 16.62
N ALA A 212 8.59 -19.14 15.33
CA ALA A 212 9.59 -19.34 14.28
C ALA A 212 10.67 -18.22 14.32
N ASN A 213 11.85 -18.53 14.87
CA ASN A 213 12.96 -17.56 14.98
C ASN A 213 13.64 -17.28 13.64
N LEU A 214 14.00 -18.33 12.89
CA LEU A 214 14.78 -18.19 11.66
C LEU A 214 14.08 -17.32 10.59
N PRO A 215 12.78 -17.48 10.30
CA PRO A 215 12.09 -16.61 9.35
C PRO A 215 12.07 -15.13 9.77
N ARG A 216 12.04 -14.83 11.08
CA ARG A 216 12.13 -13.44 11.58
C ARG A 216 13.47 -12.82 11.25
N VAL A 217 14.54 -13.57 11.49
CA VAL A 217 15.92 -13.12 11.21
C VAL A 217 16.09 -12.90 9.71
N LEU A 218 15.66 -13.84 8.87
CA LEU A 218 15.79 -13.74 7.42
C LEU A 218 14.98 -12.58 6.84
N LEU A 219 13.73 -12.41 7.26
CA LEU A 219 12.91 -11.28 6.80
C LEU A 219 13.52 -9.94 7.25
N THR A 220 13.98 -9.84 8.51
CA THR A 220 14.64 -8.63 9.01
C THR A 220 15.94 -8.35 8.26
N ALA A 221 16.77 -9.35 8.01
CA ALA A 221 17.99 -9.20 7.23
C ALA A 221 17.69 -8.72 5.80
N SER A 222 16.65 -9.26 5.14
CA SER A 222 16.28 -8.86 3.77
C SER A 222 15.80 -7.40 3.66
N VAL A 223 15.23 -6.85 4.73
CA VAL A 223 14.75 -5.46 4.78
C VAL A 223 15.81 -4.51 5.32
N ALA A 224 16.67 -4.96 6.23
CA ALA A 224 17.70 -4.13 6.84
C ALA A 224 19.00 -4.13 6.06
N ILE A 225 19.46 -5.31 5.60
CA ILE A 225 20.79 -5.54 5.04
C ILE A 225 20.81 -5.43 3.52
N ALA A 226 19.89 -6.11 2.81
CA ALA A 226 19.87 -6.11 1.35
C ALA A 226 19.82 -4.70 0.70
N PRO A 227 19.10 -3.72 1.26
CA PRO A 227 19.13 -2.34 0.77
C PRO A 227 20.51 -1.69 0.73
N PHE A 228 21.42 -2.01 1.65
CA PHE A 228 22.77 -1.44 1.66
C PHE A 228 23.58 -1.87 0.43
N PHE A 229 23.42 -3.12 -0.01
CA PHE A 229 24.10 -3.66 -1.19
C PHE A 229 23.48 -3.22 -2.51
N THR A 230 22.22 -2.78 -2.50
CA THR A 230 21.50 -2.30 -3.69
C THR A 230 21.44 -0.78 -3.78
N GLY A 231 21.91 -0.06 -2.75
CA GLY A 231 21.83 1.40 -2.65
C GLY A 231 20.43 1.95 -2.36
N ALA A 232 19.45 1.08 -2.10
CA ALA A 232 18.04 1.46 -1.94
C ALA A 232 17.66 1.64 -0.47
N ASN A 233 18.28 2.57 0.26
CA ASN A 233 18.19 2.68 1.73
C ASN A 233 16.79 2.95 2.33
N ALA A 234 15.76 3.19 1.51
CA ALA A 234 14.43 3.56 1.98
C ALA A 234 13.73 2.47 2.84
N PRO A 235 13.75 1.16 2.49
CA PRO A 235 13.18 0.11 3.32
C PRO A 235 13.87 0.00 4.68
N THR A 236 15.20 0.17 4.75
CA THR A 236 15.94 0.19 6.01
C THR A 236 15.50 1.36 6.89
N LEU A 237 15.39 2.56 6.32
CA LEU A 237 14.92 3.73 7.06
C LEU A 237 13.46 3.56 7.52
N ALA A 238 12.60 3.00 6.67
CA ALA A 238 11.23 2.68 7.01
C ALA A 238 11.15 1.66 8.16
N LEU A 239 12.02 0.64 8.16
CA LEU A 239 12.13 -0.31 9.26
C LEU A 239 12.49 0.39 10.57
N VAL A 240 13.56 1.20 10.57
CA VAL A 240 13.97 1.98 11.76
C VAL A 240 12.84 2.86 12.28
N ALA A 241 12.21 3.65 11.41
CA ALA A 241 11.09 4.50 11.78
C ALA A 241 9.92 3.69 12.36
N SER A 242 9.57 2.56 11.73
CA SER A 242 8.48 1.71 12.19
C SER A 242 8.78 1.02 13.53
N VAL A 243 10.05 0.67 13.80
CA VAL A 243 10.49 0.13 15.09
C VAL A 243 10.38 1.18 16.19
N ILE A 244 10.77 2.42 15.91
CA ILE A 244 10.60 3.55 16.84
C ILE A 244 9.12 3.74 17.15
N ILE A 245 8.26 3.81 16.12
CA ILE A 245 6.80 3.95 16.29
C ILE A 245 6.23 2.78 17.09
N PHE A 246 6.66 1.55 16.81
CA PHE A 246 6.24 0.37 17.55
C PHE A 246 6.59 0.46 19.04
N PHE A 247 7.82 0.84 19.38
CA PHE A 247 8.23 1.00 20.77
C PHE A 247 7.51 2.15 21.46
N VAL A 248 7.30 3.27 20.77
CA VAL A 248 6.50 4.40 21.27
C VAL A 248 5.08 3.92 21.59
N ALA A 249 4.41 3.28 20.63
CA ALA A 249 3.05 2.80 20.79
C ALA A 249 2.92 1.76 21.91
N ARG A 250 3.94 0.91 22.08
CA ARG A 250 3.97 -0.10 23.14
C ARG A 250 4.26 0.48 24.52
N ARG A 251 5.10 1.51 24.61
CA ARG A 251 5.53 2.09 25.89
C ARG A 251 4.53 3.09 26.45
N TRP A 252 3.83 3.81 25.59
CA TRP A 252 2.84 4.82 25.93
C TRP A 252 1.53 4.50 25.23
N LEU A 253 0.63 3.74 25.87
CA LEU A 253 -0.69 3.49 25.29
C LEU A 253 -1.51 4.78 25.23
N THR A 254 -1.34 5.65 26.22
CA THR A 254 -1.99 6.97 26.28
C THR A 254 -0.98 8.04 26.68
N LEU A 255 -1.21 9.26 26.19
CA LEU A 255 -0.53 10.47 26.60
C LEU A 255 -1.61 11.49 26.96
N ARG A 256 -1.61 11.98 28.20
CA ARG A 256 -2.63 12.93 28.71
C ARG A 256 -4.08 12.45 28.51
N GLY A 257 -4.33 11.15 28.65
CA GLY A 257 -5.65 10.54 28.49
C GLY A 257 -6.10 10.33 27.04
N VAL A 258 -5.29 10.73 26.05
CA VAL A 258 -5.55 10.50 24.63
C VAL A 258 -4.65 9.35 24.15
N GLY A 259 -5.20 8.43 23.37
CA GLY A 259 -4.43 7.31 22.80
C GLY A 259 -3.29 7.80 21.90
N ILE A 260 -2.11 7.18 22.04
CA ILE A 260 -0.90 7.55 21.30
C ILE A 260 -1.08 7.46 19.78
N GLU A 261 -1.95 6.54 19.33
CA GLU A 261 -2.26 6.32 17.92
C GLU A 261 -2.83 7.59 17.27
N LYS A 262 -3.56 8.42 18.04
CA LYS A 262 -4.09 9.68 17.55
C LYS A 262 -3.00 10.72 17.35
N TYR A 263 -2.03 10.80 18.27
CA TYR A 263 -0.88 11.69 18.11
C TYR A 263 0.00 11.26 16.94
N ILE A 264 0.22 9.96 16.77
CA ILE A 264 0.95 9.42 15.62
C ILE A 264 0.20 9.76 14.33
N ALA A 265 -1.11 9.52 14.27
CA ALA A 265 -1.92 9.84 13.11
C ALA A 265 -1.85 11.34 12.78
N ILE A 266 -2.09 12.22 13.75
CA ILE A 266 -2.00 13.68 13.59
C ILE A 266 -0.60 14.09 13.11
N SER A 267 0.46 13.48 13.65
CA SER A 267 1.83 13.80 13.25
C SER A 267 2.11 13.36 11.82
N VAL A 268 1.68 12.17 11.42
CA VAL A 268 1.84 11.65 10.06
C VAL A 268 1.02 12.49 9.08
N TYR A 269 -0.25 12.75 9.36
CA TYR A 269 -1.08 13.63 8.53
C TYR A 269 -0.53 15.04 8.47
N GLY A 270 -0.08 15.59 9.60
CA GLY A 270 0.56 16.90 9.68
C GLY A 270 1.86 16.97 8.88
N LEU A 271 2.65 15.89 8.83
CA LEU A 271 3.83 15.81 7.97
C LEU A 271 3.44 15.71 6.50
N ILE A 272 2.44 14.89 6.14
CA ILE A 272 1.96 14.77 4.76
C ILE A 272 1.44 16.14 4.27
N LEU A 273 0.49 16.74 4.98
CA LEU A 273 -0.06 18.04 4.61
C LEU A 273 0.99 19.16 4.76
N GLY A 274 1.86 19.09 5.76
CA GLY A 274 2.87 20.11 6.00
C GLY A 274 4.08 20.04 5.08
N PHE A 275 4.34 18.92 4.38
CA PHE A 275 5.58 18.74 3.63
C PHE A 275 5.83 19.82 2.56
N PRO A 276 4.85 20.20 1.71
CA PRO A 276 5.07 21.27 0.74
C PRO A 276 5.37 22.62 1.40
N LEU A 277 4.74 22.91 2.55
CA LEU A 277 5.01 24.11 3.34
C LEU A 277 6.44 24.09 3.91
N LEU A 278 6.89 22.95 4.40
CA LEU A 278 8.26 22.78 4.90
C LEU A 278 9.29 22.99 3.77
N ILE A 279 9.02 22.49 2.57
CA ILE A 279 9.90 22.70 1.41
C ILE A 279 9.95 24.18 1.02
N LYS A 280 8.79 24.85 0.92
CA LYS A 280 8.74 26.29 0.61
C LYS A 280 9.48 27.12 1.67
N PHE A 281 9.23 26.83 2.95
CA PHE A 281 9.92 27.51 4.05
C PHE A 281 11.44 27.28 3.97
N ALA A 282 11.89 26.04 3.77
CA ALA A 282 13.32 25.72 3.64
C ALA A 282 13.97 26.40 2.42
N HIS A 283 13.23 26.59 1.32
CA HIS A 283 13.67 27.37 0.18
C HIS A 283 13.87 28.85 0.55
N GLU A 284 12.85 29.48 1.16
CA GLU A 284 12.88 30.90 1.56
C GLU A 284 14.00 31.20 2.57
N GLN A 285 14.34 30.25 3.45
CA GLN A 285 15.45 30.38 4.40
C GLN A 285 16.84 30.07 3.79
N GLY A 286 16.91 29.70 2.51
CA GLY A 286 18.16 29.31 1.83
C GLY A 286 18.72 27.95 2.27
N TRP A 287 17.99 27.18 3.08
CA TRP A 287 18.42 25.87 3.57
C TRP A 287 18.53 24.84 2.44
N LEU A 288 17.62 24.88 1.48
CA LEU A 288 17.70 23.99 0.31
C LEU A 288 18.95 24.27 -0.52
N THR A 289 19.34 25.53 -0.70
CA THR A 289 20.58 25.89 -1.40
C THR A 289 21.80 25.29 -0.70
N ALA A 290 21.88 25.42 0.62
CA ALA A 290 22.94 24.81 1.41
C ALA A 290 22.94 23.27 1.27
N LEU A 291 21.76 22.65 1.34
CA LEU A 291 21.59 21.20 1.23
C LEU A 291 22.05 20.69 -0.16
N LYS A 292 21.64 21.34 -1.24
CA LYS A 292 21.93 20.95 -2.64
C LYS A 292 23.42 20.79 -2.93
N THR A 293 24.30 21.56 -2.26
CA THR A 293 25.75 21.49 -2.48
C THR A 293 26.38 20.14 -2.15
N ASN A 294 25.75 19.34 -1.28
CA ASN A 294 26.30 18.08 -0.80
C ASN A 294 25.44 16.87 -1.18
N LEU A 295 24.38 17.06 -1.98
CA LEU A 295 23.49 15.97 -2.36
C LEU A 295 24.01 15.19 -3.56
N PRO A 296 23.90 13.85 -3.55
CA PRO A 296 24.07 13.05 -4.76
C PRO A 296 23.08 13.48 -5.86
N PRO A 297 23.41 13.30 -7.15
CA PRO A 297 22.59 13.78 -8.27
C PRO A 297 21.11 13.35 -8.20
N SER A 298 20.82 12.13 -7.76
CA SER A 298 19.46 11.61 -7.65
C SER A 298 18.63 12.31 -6.56
N TRP A 299 19.27 12.74 -5.47
CA TRP A 299 18.61 13.51 -4.41
C TRP A 299 18.48 14.97 -4.78
N LEU A 300 19.50 15.54 -5.43
CA LEU A 300 19.45 16.90 -5.97
C LEU A 300 18.24 17.08 -6.88
N ALA A 301 18.06 16.19 -7.87
CA ALA A 301 16.93 16.22 -8.77
C ALA A 301 15.57 16.14 -8.02
N ARG A 302 15.46 15.30 -6.99
CA ARG A 302 14.24 15.20 -6.17
C ARG A 302 13.95 16.51 -5.43
N VAL A 303 14.95 17.12 -4.81
CA VAL A 303 14.78 18.39 -4.09
C VAL A 303 14.37 19.50 -5.05
N GLU A 304 14.96 19.56 -6.25
CA GLU A 304 14.56 20.52 -7.28
C GLU A 304 13.12 20.32 -7.75
N ILE A 305 12.71 19.06 -7.97
CA ILE A 305 11.32 18.72 -8.30
C ILE A 305 10.37 19.15 -7.16
N TRP A 306 10.74 18.89 -5.90
CA TRP A 306 9.90 19.25 -4.74
C TRP A 306 9.76 20.75 -4.58
N GLU A 307 10.84 21.49 -4.75
CA GLU A 307 10.87 22.96 -4.68
C GLU A 307 10.02 23.58 -5.78
N TYR A 308 10.17 23.10 -7.02
CA TYR A 308 9.34 23.55 -8.13
C TYR A 308 7.85 23.26 -7.88
N ALA A 309 7.52 22.02 -7.48
CA ALA A 309 6.15 21.62 -7.20
C ALA A 309 5.54 22.39 -6.01
N ALA A 310 6.31 22.63 -4.95
CA ALA A 310 5.86 23.44 -3.81
C ALA A 310 5.57 24.88 -4.25
N ASN A 311 6.47 25.51 -5.00
CA ASN A 311 6.24 26.87 -5.50
C ASN A 311 4.98 26.97 -6.36
N ARG A 312 4.76 26.00 -7.26
CA ARG A 312 3.52 25.90 -8.06
C ARG A 312 2.28 25.70 -7.20
N LEU A 313 2.33 24.83 -6.20
CA LEU A 313 1.20 24.64 -5.27
C LEU A 313 0.77 25.96 -4.63
N PHE A 314 1.70 26.80 -4.20
CA PHE A 314 1.36 28.06 -3.52
C PHE A 314 0.81 29.16 -4.45
N GLU A 315 0.82 28.96 -5.76
CA GLU A 315 0.03 29.77 -6.70
C GLU A 315 -1.47 29.41 -6.62
N LYS A 316 -1.80 28.16 -6.27
CA LYS A 316 -3.18 27.62 -6.16
C LYS A 316 -3.35 26.70 -4.94
N PRO A 317 -3.19 27.19 -3.70
CA PRO A 317 -3.04 26.33 -2.52
C PRO A 317 -4.29 25.50 -2.20
N LEU A 318 -5.49 26.00 -2.49
CA LEU A 318 -6.75 25.31 -2.15
C LEU A 318 -7.21 24.31 -3.21
N MET A 319 -6.91 24.58 -4.48
CA MET A 319 -7.43 23.77 -5.60
C MET A 319 -6.35 22.92 -6.26
N GLY A 320 -5.07 23.28 -6.09
CA GLY A 320 -3.98 22.70 -6.87
C GLY A 320 -4.15 22.98 -8.36
N TRP A 321 -3.45 22.20 -9.18
CA TRP A 321 -3.40 22.38 -10.63
C TRP A 321 -4.33 21.45 -11.42
N GLY A 322 -4.88 20.43 -10.76
CA GLY A 322 -5.72 19.40 -11.38
C GLY A 322 -5.11 18.02 -11.23
N PHE A 323 -5.95 16.97 -11.23
CA PHE A 323 -5.49 15.60 -11.07
C PHE A 323 -4.60 15.17 -12.24
N ASP A 324 -3.49 14.46 -11.96
CA ASP A 324 -2.48 13.98 -12.92
C ASP A 324 -1.67 15.10 -13.63
N THR A 325 -1.78 16.35 -13.18
CA THR A 325 -1.05 17.48 -13.78
C THR A 325 0.45 17.45 -13.52
N SER A 326 0.93 16.65 -12.57
CA SER A 326 2.37 16.52 -12.31
C SER A 326 3.18 16.10 -13.54
N ARG A 327 2.56 15.41 -14.50
CA ARG A 327 3.17 14.99 -15.79
C ARG A 327 3.23 16.10 -16.84
N MET A 328 2.52 17.21 -16.61
CA MET A 328 2.34 18.28 -17.59
C MET A 328 3.36 19.42 -17.41
N PHE A 329 4.16 19.40 -16.34
CA PHE A 329 5.16 20.44 -16.04
C PHE A 329 6.49 20.27 -16.78
N GLY A 330 6.54 19.41 -17.82
CA GLY A 330 7.68 19.24 -18.70
C GLY A 330 8.96 18.82 -17.97
N PRO A 331 10.13 19.39 -18.30
CA PRO A 331 11.42 18.95 -17.76
C PRO A 331 11.56 19.19 -16.25
N HIS A 332 10.74 20.05 -15.65
CA HIS A 332 10.78 20.33 -14.22
C HIS A 332 10.21 19.18 -13.37
N ILE A 333 9.27 18.41 -13.93
CA ILE A 333 8.73 17.20 -13.31
C ILE A 333 8.69 16.11 -14.39
N PRO A 334 9.80 15.37 -14.61
CA PRO A 334 9.90 14.43 -15.73
C PRO A 334 8.85 13.32 -15.75
N LEU A 335 8.38 12.91 -14.56
CA LEU A 335 7.35 11.88 -14.44
C LEU A 335 6.36 12.18 -13.32
N HIS A 336 6.86 12.33 -12.08
CA HIS A 336 6.07 12.71 -10.93
C HIS A 336 7.02 13.18 -9.80
N PRO A 337 6.52 13.82 -8.72
CA PRO A 337 7.36 14.39 -7.68
C PRO A 337 8.20 13.40 -6.85
N HIS A 338 8.04 12.09 -7.02
CA HIS A 338 8.66 11.06 -6.16
C HIS A 338 8.42 11.28 -4.65
N ASN A 339 7.37 12.01 -4.30
CA ASN A 339 6.91 12.30 -2.96
C ASN A 339 5.39 12.48 -3.02
N MET A 340 4.67 11.50 -2.47
CA MET A 340 3.20 11.46 -2.54
C MET A 340 2.56 12.72 -1.94
N PRO A 341 2.96 13.22 -0.76
CA PRO A 341 2.47 14.48 -0.23
C PRO A 341 2.57 15.68 -1.19
N VAL A 342 3.73 15.90 -1.79
CA VAL A 342 3.95 17.00 -2.75
C VAL A 342 3.08 16.81 -3.98
N GLN A 343 2.98 15.59 -4.49
CA GLN A 343 2.16 15.28 -5.66
C GLN A 343 0.68 15.51 -5.39
N ALA A 344 0.15 14.96 -4.30
CA ALA A 344 -1.24 15.09 -3.93
C ALA A 344 -1.61 16.56 -3.74
N ALA A 345 -0.79 17.33 -3.02
CA ALA A 345 -1.04 18.75 -2.81
C ALA A 345 -0.96 19.55 -4.11
N LEU A 346 0.08 19.35 -4.94
CA LEU A 346 0.21 20.02 -6.24
C LEU A 346 -1.02 19.80 -7.13
N GLU A 347 -1.52 18.56 -7.18
CA GLU A 347 -2.64 18.19 -8.05
C GLU A 347 -4.01 18.57 -7.48
N LEU A 348 -4.22 18.40 -6.17
CA LEU A 348 -5.55 18.49 -5.54
C LEU A 348 -5.75 19.71 -4.64
N GLY A 349 -4.69 20.42 -4.27
CA GLY A 349 -4.71 21.44 -3.22
C GLY A 349 -4.66 20.83 -1.82
N TYR A 350 -4.85 21.68 -0.81
CA TYR A 350 -4.88 21.33 0.61
C TYR A 350 -6.21 20.81 1.14
#